data_AF-A0A416MPJ5-F1
#
_entry.id   AF-A0A416MPJ5-F1
#
_cell.length_a   1.000
_cell.length_b   1.000
_cell.length_c   1.000
_cell.angle_alpha   90.00
_cell.angle_beta   90.00
_cell.angle_gamma   90.00
#
_symmetry.space_group_name_H-M   'P 1'
#
loop_
_entity.id
_entity.type
_entity.pdbx_description
1 polymer ?
#
loop_
_entity_poly.entity_id
_entity_poly.type
_entity_poly.pdbx_seq_one_letter_code
_entity_poly.pdbx_strand_id
1 'polypeptide(L)'
;MEIIELAEQGLVANLVVKDHSRLGRNRLIVGQLMEEDFVRLDVRYIAIMDNIDTAKGISDIVPMQDLFNEWHAKNTSDKVRRVMQSKGMSGKHLTTNPPFGYMKSPEDKEQWIVDEPATKVVRRIFDICISGLGPTQIAKELKAEKVMTPTEYWNSIDRKCSKSPAVPFGWVADTVSNILDKQEYCGDTVNFRTTSKSFKLKKRLERPKEEWQVFENTHLLS
;
A
#
# COMPACT_ATOMS: atom_id res chain seq x y z
N MET A 1 7.17 17.82 10.04
CA MET A 1 7.32 19.28 9.86
C MET A 1 7.74 19.97 11.15
N GLU A 2 8.18 19.23 12.17
CA GLU A 2 8.55 19.77 13.48
C GLU A 2 9.84 20.62 13.44
N ILE A 3 10.83 20.25 12.63
CA ILE A 3 12.11 20.98 12.54
C ILE A 3 11.94 22.36 11.87
N ILE A 4 11.05 22.48 10.89
CA ILE A 4 10.81 23.77 10.19
C ILE A 4 10.06 24.73 11.10
N GLU A 5 9.04 24.25 11.82
CA GLU A 5 8.33 25.07 12.81
C GLU A 5 9.27 25.59 13.91
N LEU A 6 10.20 24.76 14.39
CA LEU A 6 11.22 25.17 15.36
C LEU A 6 12.22 26.18 14.76
N ALA A 7 12.55 26.06 13.48
CA ALA A 7 13.37 27.05 12.77
C ALA A 7 12.64 28.38 12.57
N GLU A 8 11.34 28.36 12.25
CA GLU A 8 10.50 29.56 12.16
C GLU A 8 10.35 30.28 13.51
N GLN A 9 10.41 29.54 14.62
CA GLN A 9 10.46 30.09 15.98
C GLN A 9 11.85 30.60 16.38
N GLY A 10 12.87 30.45 15.53
CA GLY A 10 14.25 30.83 15.83
C GLY A 10 14.97 29.92 16.84
N LEU A 11 14.40 28.74 17.12
CA LEU A 11 14.97 27.79 18.09
C LEU A 11 16.05 26.88 17.47
N VAL A 12 16.16 26.88 16.13
CA VAL A 12 17.14 26.08 15.39
C VAL A 12 17.96 26.99 14.50
N ALA A 13 19.26 27.09 14.78
CA ALA A 13 20.21 27.83 13.95
C ALA A 13 21.06 26.93 13.03
N ASN A 14 21.20 25.64 13.37
CA ASN A 14 22.02 24.70 12.62
C ASN A 14 21.27 23.39 12.40
N LEU A 15 21.15 22.95 11.15
CA LEU A 15 20.61 21.65 10.78
C LEU A 15 21.74 20.75 10.28
N VAL A 16 22.08 19.73 11.06
CA VAL A 16 23.14 18.77 10.74
C VAL A 16 22.53 17.43 10.36
N VAL A 17 22.88 16.92 9.18
CA VAL A 17 22.45 15.61 8.70
C VAL A 17 23.64 14.77 8.26
N LYS A 18 23.45 13.44 8.25
CA LYS A 18 24.46 12.51 7.77
C LYS A 18 24.78 12.72 6.29
N ASP A 19 23.74 12.75 5.46
CA ASP A 19 23.82 12.84 4.01
C ASP A 19 22.69 13.73 3.48
N HIS A 20 22.88 14.36 2.31
CA HIS A 20 21.98 15.36 1.74
C HIS A 20 20.59 14.78 1.44
N SER A 21 20.53 13.49 1.08
CA SER A 21 19.29 12.79 0.79
C SER A 21 18.30 12.73 1.96
N ARG A 22 18.75 13.07 3.18
CA ARG A 22 17.90 13.19 4.38
C ARG A 22 17.00 14.42 4.38
N LEU A 23 17.35 15.46 3.63
CA LEU A 23 16.58 16.69 3.57
C LEU A 23 15.26 16.49 2.80
N GLY A 24 15.30 15.66 1.75
CA GLY A 24 14.11 15.28 1.01
C GLY A 24 14.43 14.52 -0.27
N ARG A 25 13.39 13.91 -0.85
CA ARG A 25 13.49 13.20 -2.15
C ARG A 25 12.86 13.97 -3.31
N ASN A 26 12.41 15.20 -3.05
CA ASN A 26 11.83 16.07 -4.07
C ASN A 26 12.73 17.28 -4.24
N ARG A 27 13.51 17.28 -5.32
CA ARG A 27 14.49 18.34 -5.63
C ARG A 27 13.87 19.73 -5.58
N LEU A 28 12.63 19.92 -6.05
CA LEU A 28 11.99 21.24 -6.01
C LEU A 28 11.79 21.75 -4.58
N ILE A 29 11.37 20.87 -3.67
CA ILE A 29 11.16 21.22 -2.26
C ILE A 29 12.50 21.42 -1.57
N VAL A 30 13.47 20.54 -1.83
CA VAL A 30 14.81 20.62 -1.25
C VAL A 30 15.54 21.90 -1.69
N GLY A 31 15.50 22.22 -2.98
CA GLY A 31 16.05 23.45 -3.53
C GLY A 31 15.41 24.69 -2.91
N GLN A 32 14.07 24.76 -2.85
CA GLN A 32 13.36 25.87 -2.20
C GLN A 32 13.78 26.02 -0.72
N LEU A 33 13.85 24.91 0.00
CA LEU A 33 14.22 24.92 1.42
C LEU A 33 15.64 25.46 1.62
N MET A 34 16.59 25.08 0.75
CA MET A 34 17.98 25.48 0.85
C MET A 34 18.25 26.89 0.35
N GLU A 35 17.66 27.28 -0.78
CA GLU A 35 17.93 28.55 -1.46
C GLU A 35 17.08 29.70 -0.91
N GLU A 36 15.88 29.43 -0.40
CA GLU A 36 14.97 30.46 0.12
C GLU A 36 14.76 30.35 1.64
N ASP A 37 14.24 29.22 2.14
CA ASP A 37 13.77 29.16 3.53
C ASP A 37 14.91 29.19 4.55
N PHE A 38 15.96 28.39 4.36
CA PHE A 38 17.11 28.38 5.27
C PHE A 38 17.88 29.69 5.25
N VAL A 39 17.95 30.37 4.10
CA VAL A 39 18.54 31.71 4.00
C VAL A 39 17.68 32.72 4.75
N ARG A 40 16.36 32.68 4.56
CA ARG A 40 15.39 33.57 5.24
C ARG A 40 15.36 33.38 6.75
N LEU A 41 15.52 32.15 7.22
CA LEU A 41 15.47 31.77 8.64
C LEU A 41 16.83 31.78 9.33
N ASP A 42 17.90 32.16 8.63
CA ASP A 42 19.29 32.13 9.12
C ASP A 42 19.72 30.76 9.68
N VAL A 43 19.29 29.69 8.98
CA VAL A 43 19.63 28.31 9.31
C VAL A 43 20.83 27.85 8.49
N ARG A 44 21.91 27.49 9.17
CA ARG A 44 23.05 26.81 8.54
C ARG A 44 22.75 25.34 8.34
N TYR A 45 22.87 24.85 7.12
CA TYR A 45 22.70 23.45 6.79
C TYR A 45 24.04 22.77 6.55
N ILE A 46 24.24 21.61 7.20
CA ILE A 46 25.46 20.81 7.11
C ILE A 46 25.09 19.36 6.77
N ALA A 47 25.56 18.86 5.63
CA ALA A 47 25.53 17.43 5.29
C ALA A 47 26.95 16.86 5.32
N ILE A 48 27.24 16.02 6.33
CA ILE A 48 28.61 15.59 6.64
C ILE A 48 29.22 14.77 5.50
N MET A 49 28.48 13.78 4.98
CA MET A 49 29.00 12.86 3.95
C MET A 49 29.16 13.51 2.58
N ASP A 50 28.33 14.51 2.26
CA ASP A 50 28.34 15.20 0.97
C ASP A 50 29.23 16.45 0.99
N ASN A 51 29.88 16.73 2.13
CA ASN A 51 30.71 17.91 2.36
C ASN A 51 29.99 19.23 2.00
N ILE A 52 28.70 19.30 2.34
CA ILE A 52 27.88 20.49 2.14
C ILE A 52 27.84 21.26 3.45
N ASP A 53 28.13 22.55 3.37
CA ASP A 53 28.05 23.50 4.48
C ASP A 53 27.65 24.86 3.92
N THR A 54 26.40 25.29 4.17
CA THR A 54 25.88 26.53 3.57
C THR A 54 26.62 27.78 4.03
N ALA A 55 27.34 27.73 5.17
CA ALA A 55 28.19 28.83 5.61
C ALA A 55 29.40 29.07 4.69
N LYS A 56 29.80 28.07 3.89
CA LYS A 56 30.89 28.18 2.90
C LYS A 56 30.36 28.55 1.50
N GLY A 57 29.06 28.79 1.38
CA GLY A 57 28.34 28.89 0.11
C GLY A 57 27.76 27.54 -0.32
N ILE A 58 26.63 27.58 -1.01
CA ILE A 58 26.04 26.40 -1.66
C ILE A 58 26.88 26.10 -2.89
N SER A 59 27.45 24.90 -2.98
CA SER A 59 28.19 24.47 -4.16
C SER A 59 27.23 24.28 -5.34
N ASP A 60 27.61 24.75 -6.52
CA ASP A 60 26.86 24.56 -7.78
C ASP A 60 26.62 23.08 -8.12
N ILE A 61 27.32 22.15 -7.45
CA ILE A 61 27.14 20.71 -7.62
C ILE A 61 25.91 20.15 -6.90
N VAL A 62 25.38 20.85 -5.88
CA VAL A 62 24.26 20.36 -5.05
C VAL A 62 23.01 20.10 -5.88
N PRO A 63 22.56 21.01 -6.78
CA PRO A 63 21.43 20.72 -7.69
C PRO A 63 21.67 19.52 -8.61
N MET A 64 22.92 19.25 -9.00
CA MET A 64 23.28 18.07 -9.80
C MET A 64 23.17 16.79 -8.96
N GLN A 65 23.65 16.79 -7.73
CA GLN A 65 23.52 15.65 -6.80
C GLN A 65 22.04 15.32 -6.55
N ASP A 66 21.20 16.35 -6.37
CA ASP A 66 19.75 16.16 -6.22
C ASP A 66 19.10 15.55 -7.46
N LEU A 67 19.51 15.99 -8.65
CA LEU A 67 19.03 15.39 -9.90
C LEU A 67 19.40 13.91 -9.98
N PHE A 68 20.64 13.53 -9.64
CA PHE A 68 21.06 12.14 -9.61
C PHE A 68 20.27 11.33 -8.59
N ASN A 69 20.08 11.85 -7.37
CA ASN A 69 19.30 11.19 -6.32
C ASN A 69 17.85 10.94 -6.77
N GLU A 70 17.21 11.94 -7.38
CA GLU A 70 15.86 11.80 -7.91
C GLU A 70 15.80 10.77 -9.06
N TRP A 71 16.79 10.80 -9.96
CA TRP A 71 16.90 9.86 -11.08
C TRP A 71 17.08 8.41 -10.59
N HIS A 72 17.94 8.19 -9.59
CA HIS A 72 18.11 6.88 -8.97
C HIS A 72 16.80 6.38 -8.35
N ALA A 73 16.09 7.22 -7.59
CA ALA A 73 14.81 6.86 -7.00
C ALA A 73 13.76 6.49 -8.07
N LYS A 74 13.69 7.26 -9.17
CA LYS A 74 12.81 6.99 -10.30
C LYS A 74 13.14 5.66 -10.96
N ASN A 75 14.41 5.40 -11.28
CA ASN A 75 14.84 4.18 -11.92
C ASN A 75 14.55 2.93 -11.08
N THR A 76 14.80 2.98 -9.78
CA THR A 76 14.46 1.86 -8.88
C THR A 76 12.95 1.61 -8.88
N SER A 77 12.14 2.67 -8.81
CA SER A 77 10.68 2.54 -8.88
C SER A 77 10.23 1.92 -10.21
N ASP A 78 10.80 2.34 -11.34
CA ASP A 78 10.43 1.83 -12.66
C ASP A 78 10.89 0.38 -12.87
N LYS A 79 12.02 -0.02 -12.28
CA LYS A 79 12.48 -1.41 -12.28
C LYS A 79 11.53 -2.31 -11.48
N VAL A 80 11.15 -1.89 -10.27
CA VAL A 80 10.17 -2.62 -9.44
C VAL A 80 8.83 -2.73 -10.15
N ARG A 81 8.35 -1.65 -10.78
CA ARG A 81 7.11 -1.68 -11.57
C ARG A 81 7.19 -2.68 -12.71
N ARG A 82 8.29 -2.72 -13.47
CA ARG A 82 8.47 -3.70 -14.57
C ARG A 82 8.47 -5.14 -14.07
N VAL A 83 9.11 -5.42 -12.93
CA VAL A 83 9.08 -6.76 -12.32
C VAL A 83 7.66 -7.14 -11.91
N MET A 84 6.93 -6.24 -11.24
CA MET A 84 5.54 -6.48 -10.85
C MET A 84 4.61 -6.62 -12.06
N GLN A 85 4.84 -5.84 -13.11
CA GLN A 85 4.08 -5.95 -14.35
C GLN A 85 4.33 -7.31 -15.01
N SER A 86 5.60 -7.71 -15.17
CA SER A 86 5.95 -9.03 -15.73
C SER A 86 5.34 -10.18 -14.91
N LYS A 87 5.39 -10.10 -13.58
CA LYS A 87 4.80 -11.12 -12.70
C LYS A 87 3.27 -11.15 -12.81
N GLY A 88 2.63 -9.98 -12.82
CA GLY A 88 1.18 -9.89 -12.92
C GLY A 88 0.65 -10.34 -14.28
N MET A 89 1.41 -10.07 -15.36
CA MET A 89 1.08 -10.51 -16.71
C MET A 89 1.23 -12.03 -16.91
N SER A 90 1.98 -12.72 -16.04
CA SER A 90 2.11 -14.18 -16.08
C SER A 90 0.99 -14.91 -15.33
N GLY A 91 -0.10 -14.21 -14.96
CA GLY A 91 -1.22 -14.77 -14.19
C GLY A 91 -0.92 -15.03 -12.71
N LYS A 92 0.25 -14.62 -12.20
CA LYS A 92 0.57 -14.79 -10.77
C LYS A 92 -0.06 -13.69 -9.94
N HIS A 93 -0.51 -14.05 -8.74
CA HIS A 93 -1.10 -13.11 -7.79
C HIS A 93 -0.07 -12.04 -7.37
N LEU A 94 -0.45 -10.76 -7.47
CA LEU A 94 0.37 -9.65 -6.96
C LEU A 94 0.09 -9.28 -5.50
N THR A 95 -1.04 -9.73 -4.94
CA THR A 95 -1.38 -9.43 -3.56
C THR A 95 -0.55 -10.28 -2.58
N THR A 96 -0.13 -9.66 -1.49
CA THR A 96 0.56 -10.36 -0.40
C THR A 96 -0.42 -11.19 0.43
N ASN A 97 -1.67 -10.73 0.53
CA ASN A 97 -2.69 -11.35 1.34
C ASN A 97 -3.78 -11.92 0.42
N PRO A 98 -4.00 -13.25 0.41
CA PRO A 98 -5.14 -13.85 -0.29
C PRO A 98 -6.47 -13.35 0.28
N PRO A 99 -7.55 -13.35 -0.54
CA PRO A 99 -8.92 -13.08 -0.10
C PRO A 99 -9.37 -14.02 1.02
N PHE A 100 -10.45 -13.65 1.72
CA PHE A 100 -11.04 -14.51 2.75
C PHE A 100 -11.59 -15.80 2.11
N GLY A 101 -11.39 -16.97 2.72
CA GLY A 101 -11.65 -18.27 2.07
C GLY A 101 -10.41 -18.89 1.42
N TYR A 102 -9.32 -18.13 1.28
CA TYR A 102 -8.06 -18.62 0.74
C TYR A 102 -6.88 -18.42 1.70
N MET A 103 -5.94 -19.35 1.64
CA MET A 103 -4.64 -19.25 2.30
C MET A 103 -3.51 -19.54 1.31
N LYS A 104 -2.29 -19.14 1.65
CA LYS A 104 -1.10 -19.48 0.84
C LYS A 104 -0.74 -20.94 1.04
N SER A 105 -0.38 -21.63 -0.04
CA SER A 105 0.17 -22.98 0.08
C SER A 105 1.44 -22.96 0.94
N PRO A 106 1.63 -23.92 1.86
CA PRO A 106 2.89 -24.10 2.59
C PRO A 106 4.05 -24.44 1.66
N GLU A 107 3.77 -25.11 0.54
CA GLU A 107 4.76 -25.59 -0.44
C GLU A 107 5.15 -24.50 -1.44
N ASP A 108 4.16 -23.73 -1.91
CA ASP A 108 4.38 -22.60 -2.82
C ASP A 108 3.60 -21.35 -2.35
N LYS A 109 4.34 -20.35 -1.86
CA LYS A 109 3.76 -19.08 -1.39
C LYS A 109 3.07 -18.27 -2.49
N GLU A 110 3.30 -18.61 -3.76
CA GLU A 110 2.63 -17.98 -4.91
C GLU A 110 1.27 -18.61 -5.22
N GLN A 111 0.97 -19.79 -4.68
CA GLN A 111 -0.30 -20.48 -4.88
C GLN A 111 -1.27 -20.25 -3.72
N TRP A 112 -2.56 -20.19 -4.05
CA TRP A 112 -3.63 -20.15 -3.08
C TRP A 112 -4.30 -21.52 -2.98
N ILE A 113 -4.54 -21.94 -1.75
CA ILE A 113 -5.30 -23.14 -1.42
C ILE A 113 -6.56 -22.73 -0.66
N VAL A 114 -7.58 -23.58 -0.76
CA VAL A 114 -8.87 -23.38 -0.11
C VAL A 114 -8.71 -23.51 1.40
N ASP A 115 -9.22 -22.52 2.12
CA ASP A 115 -9.31 -22.53 3.57
C ASP A 115 -10.71 -22.99 3.97
N GLU A 116 -10.87 -24.27 4.26
CA GLU A 116 -12.17 -24.94 4.44
C GLU A 116 -13.12 -24.22 5.43
N PRO A 117 -12.70 -23.86 6.68
CA PRO A 117 -13.54 -23.08 7.59
C PRO A 117 -14.02 -21.75 7.02
N ALA A 118 -13.12 -20.97 6.40
CA ALA A 118 -13.45 -19.66 5.86
C ALA A 118 -14.30 -19.77 4.57
N THR A 119 -14.02 -20.79 3.75
CA THR A 119 -14.70 -21.08 2.49
C THR A 119 -16.17 -21.41 2.72
N LYS A 120 -16.50 -22.17 3.77
CA LYS A 120 -17.90 -22.45 4.14
C LYS A 120 -18.69 -21.17 4.38
N VAL A 121 -18.07 -20.16 4.98
CA VAL A 121 -18.70 -18.85 5.22
C VAL A 121 -18.87 -18.10 3.89
N VAL A 122 -17.88 -18.12 3.01
CA VAL A 122 -17.96 -17.51 1.68
C VAL A 122 -19.08 -18.13 0.85
N ARG A 123 -19.13 -19.46 0.71
CA ARG A 123 -20.20 -20.17 -0.01
C ARG A 123 -21.57 -19.83 0.53
N ARG A 124 -21.71 -19.83 1.86
CA ARG A 124 -22.95 -19.43 2.52
C ARG A 124 -23.36 -17.99 2.18
N ILE A 125 -22.43 -17.04 2.11
CA ILE A 125 -22.72 -15.66 1.71
C ILE A 125 -23.29 -15.62 0.29
N PHE A 126 -22.70 -16.37 -0.64
CA PHE A 126 -23.21 -16.47 -2.01
C PHE A 126 -24.60 -17.15 -2.06
N ASP A 127 -24.81 -18.25 -1.34
CA ASP A 127 -26.09 -18.95 -1.27
C ASP A 127 -27.22 -18.04 -0.76
N ILE A 128 -26.96 -17.29 0.33
CA ILE A 128 -27.93 -16.35 0.89
C ILE A 128 -28.20 -15.19 -0.10
N CYS A 129 -27.17 -14.69 -0.79
CA CYS A 129 -27.33 -13.65 -1.82
C CYS A 129 -28.20 -14.14 -2.99
N ILE A 130 -27.95 -15.36 -3.48
CA ILE A 130 -28.73 -16.00 -4.56
C ILE A 130 -30.19 -16.21 -4.12
N SER A 131 -30.44 -16.48 -2.84
CA SER A 131 -31.79 -16.58 -2.29
C SER A 131 -32.54 -15.23 -2.22
N GLY A 132 -31.89 -14.12 -2.55
CA GLY A 132 -32.52 -12.80 -2.71
C GLY A 132 -32.28 -11.82 -1.56
N LEU A 133 -31.44 -12.16 -0.58
CA LEU A 133 -31.10 -11.25 0.51
C LEU A 133 -29.94 -10.32 0.14
N GLY A 134 -30.09 -9.04 0.45
CA GLY A 134 -29.05 -8.04 0.19
C GLY A 134 -27.89 -8.08 1.20
N PRO A 135 -26.75 -7.44 0.89
CA PRO A 135 -25.54 -7.46 1.74
C PRO A 135 -25.78 -7.03 3.20
N THR A 136 -26.68 -6.07 3.43
CA THR A 136 -27.04 -5.63 4.78
C THR A 136 -27.77 -6.70 5.59
N GLN A 137 -28.64 -7.47 4.94
CA GLN A 137 -29.38 -8.55 5.60
C GLN A 137 -28.46 -9.72 5.91
N ILE A 138 -27.60 -10.11 4.96
CA ILE A 138 -26.55 -11.12 5.14
C ILE A 138 -25.66 -10.75 6.33
N ALA A 139 -25.18 -9.50 6.39
CA ALA A 139 -24.34 -9.04 7.50
C ALA A 139 -25.05 -9.13 8.85
N LYS A 140 -26.35 -8.83 8.91
CA LYS A 140 -27.16 -8.93 10.14
C LYS A 140 -27.33 -10.38 10.59
N GLU A 141 -27.56 -11.30 9.66
CA GLU A 141 -27.70 -12.74 9.93
C GLU A 141 -26.38 -13.32 10.47
N LEU A 142 -25.26 -13.10 9.76
CA LEU A 142 -23.93 -13.56 10.19
C LEU A 142 -23.55 -13.02 11.57
N LYS A 143 -23.91 -11.76 11.85
CA LYS A 143 -23.69 -11.14 13.17
C LYS A 143 -24.56 -11.79 14.25
N ALA A 144 -25.83 -12.06 13.97
CA ALA A 144 -26.75 -12.69 14.94
C ALA A 144 -26.27 -14.10 15.33
N GLU A 145 -25.70 -14.82 14.38
CA GLU A 145 -25.16 -16.16 14.57
C GLU A 145 -23.73 -16.20 15.10
N LYS A 146 -23.12 -15.04 15.34
CA LYS A 146 -21.75 -14.90 15.84
C LYS A 146 -20.71 -15.58 14.93
N VAL A 147 -20.90 -15.45 13.62
CA VAL A 147 -19.90 -15.88 12.65
C VAL A 147 -18.71 -14.92 12.68
N MET A 148 -17.50 -15.43 12.84
CA MET A 148 -16.27 -14.62 12.82
C MET A 148 -16.16 -13.82 11.53
N THR A 149 -15.87 -12.52 11.64
CA THR A 149 -15.51 -11.69 10.48
C THR A 149 -14.15 -12.12 9.92
N PRO A 150 -13.81 -11.75 8.67
CA PRO A 150 -12.51 -12.11 8.09
C PRO A 150 -11.31 -11.71 8.96
N THR A 151 -11.34 -10.52 9.57
CA THR A 151 -10.29 -10.04 10.47
C THR A 151 -10.21 -10.83 11.76
N GLU A 152 -11.34 -11.16 12.39
CA GLU A 152 -11.37 -11.99 13.59
C GLU A 152 -10.86 -13.40 13.32
N TYR A 153 -11.29 -13.98 12.20
CA TYR A 153 -10.84 -15.29 11.76
C TYR A 153 -9.32 -15.30 11.54
N TRP A 154 -8.78 -14.32 10.80
CA TRP A 154 -7.33 -14.23 10.59
C TRP A 154 -6.53 -14.03 11.89
N ASN A 155 -7.06 -13.26 12.83
CA ASN A 155 -6.43 -13.11 14.15
C ASN A 155 -6.48 -14.42 14.96
N SER A 156 -7.53 -15.24 14.80
CA SER A 156 -7.65 -16.53 15.49
C SER A 156 -6.63 -17.58 15.01
N ILE A 157 -6.12 -17.44 13.79
CA ILE A 157 -5.11 -18.32 13.19
C ILE A 157 -3.70 -17.70 13.17
N ASP A 158 -3.45 -16.70 14.03
CA ASP A 158 -2.18 -15.97 14.15
C ASP A 158 -1.66 -15.36 12.84
N ARG A 159 -2.56 -15.05 11.90
CA ARG A 159 -2.20 -14.38 10.65
C ARG A 159 -2.15 -12.87 10.89
N LYS A 160 -1.02 -12.25 10.57
CA LYS A 160 -0.86 -10.78 10.60
C LYS A 160 -1.93 -10.10 9.75
N CYS A 161 -2.89 -9.46 10.41
CA CYS A 161 -3.93 -8.67 9.77
C CYS A 161 -4.20 -7.38 10.57
N SER A 162 -5.20 -6.62 10.15
CA SER A 162 -5.65 -5.42 10.85
C SER A 162 -6.14 -5.75 12.26
N LYS A 163 -6.19 -4.73 13.13
CA LYS A 163 -6.80 -4.89 14.47
C LYS A 163 -8.22 -5.42 14.35
N SER A 164 -8.60 -6.30 15.28
CA SER A 164 -9.97 -6.82 15.36
C SER A 164 -10.99 -5.67 15.42
N PRO A 165 -12.21 -5.88 14.87
CA PRO A 165 -13.28 -4.91 14.97
C PRO A 165 -13.54 -4.53 16.44
N ALA A 166 -13.93 -3.27 16.68
CA ALA A 166 -14.29 -2.81 18.03
C ALA A 166 -15.54 -3.54 18.58
N VAL A 167 -16.40 -4.03 17.69
CA VAL A 167 -17.59 -4.82 18.02
C VAL A 167 -17.37 -6.25 17.53
N PRO A 168 -17.38 -7.25 18.44
CA PRO A 168 -17.24 -8.65 18.05
C PRO A 168 -18.30 -9.09 17.03
N PHE A 169 -17.91 -9.93 16.08
CA PHE A 169 -18.75 -10.44 14.99
C PHE A 169 -19.41 -9.32 14.17
N GLY A 170 -18.76 -8.16 14.11
CA GLY A 170 -19.28 -6.94 13.49
C GLY A 170 -19.28 -6.97 11.97
N TRP A 171 -20.01 -7.90 11.37
CA TRP A 171 -20.25 -7.91 9.92
C TRP A 171 -20.93 -6.62 9.49
N VAL A 172 -20.35 -5.98 8.48
CA VAL A 172 -20.90 -4.78 7.83
C VAL A 172 -21.21 -5.10 6.37
N ALA A 173 -22.22 -4.41 5.81
CA ALA A 173 -22.65 -4.62 4.44
C ALA A 173 -21.52 -4.43 3.42
N ASP A 174 -20.57 -3.53 3.69
CA ASP A 174 -19.39 -3.29 2.86
C ASP A 174 -18.48 -4.52 2.76
N THR A 175 -18.21 -5.22 3.88
CA THR A 175 -17.42 -6.46 3.88
C THR A 175 -18.09 -7.54 3.05
N VAL A 176 -19.41 -7.69 3.16
CA VAL A 176 -20.17 -8.68 2.38
C VAL A 176 -20.15 -8.30 0.89
N SER A 177 -20.38 -7.02 0.57
CA SER A 177 -20.36 -6.53 -0.82
C SER A 177 -18.99 -6.73 -1.46
N ASN A 178 -17.91 -6.46 -0.72
CA ASN A 178 -16.54 -6.70 -1.15
C ASN A 178 -16.23 -8.18 -1.40
N ILE A 179 -16.87 -9.11 -0.66
CA ILE A 179 -16.76 -10.55 -0.94
C ILE A 179 -17.51 -10.89 -2.24
N LEU A 180 -18.74 -10.40 -2.39
CA LEU A 180 -19.58 -10.70 -3.55
C LEU A 180 -19.05 -10.10 -4.88
N ASP A 181 -18.39 -8.94 -4.87
CA ASP A 181 -17.82 -8.29 -6.07
C ASP A 181 -16.43 -8.86 -6.48
N LYS A 182 -15.84 -9.74 -5.67
CA LYS A 182 -14.52 -10.31 -5.96
C LYS A 182 -14.61 -11.47 -6.93
N GLN A 183 -14.20 -11.22 -8.17
CA GLN A 183 -14.06 -12.23 -9.21
C GLN A 183 -13.07 -13.36 -8.84
N GLU A 184 -12.18 -13.15 -7.87
CA GLU A 184 -11.28 -14.20 -7.39
C GLU A 184 -12.04 -15.44 -6.87
N TYR A 185 -13.27 -15.28 -6.37
CA TYR A 185 -14.11 -16.40 -5.95
C TYR A 185 -14.60 -17.30 -7.11
N CYS A 186 -14.44 -16.84 -8.36
CA CYS A 186 -14.68 -17.64 -9.56
C CYS A 186 -13.44 -18.42 -10.02
N GLY A 187 -12.34 -18.40 -9.27
CA GLY A 187 -11.08 -19.07 -9.62
C GLY A 187 -10.15 -18.22 -10.49
N ASP A 188 -10.48 -16.95 -10.71
CA ASP A 188 -9.74 -16.06 -11.59
C ASP A 188 -8.74 -15.20 -10.82
N THR A 189 -7.57 -14.94 -11.40
CA THR A 189 -6.64 -13.94 -10.86
C THR A 189 -6.90 -12.60 -11.52
N VAL A 190 -7.28 -11.60 -10.72
CA VAL A 190 -7.45 -10.22 -11.20
C VAL A 190 -6.29 -9.36 -10.74
N ASN A 191 -5.47 -8.91 -11.69
CA ASN A 191 -4.31 -8.05 -11.46
C ASN A 191 -4.54 -6.61 -11.93
N PHE A 192 -3.73 -5.69 -11.38
CA PHE A 192 -3.68 -4.28 -11.74
C PHE A 192 -4.94 -3.44 -11.49
N ARG A 193 -5.77 -3.80 -10.50
CA ARG A 193 -6.93 -2.98 -10.06
C ARG A 193 -6.57 -1.52 -9.74
N THR A 194 -5.37 -1.31 -9.18
CA THR A 194 -4.86 0.03 -8.85
C THR A 194 -3.48 0.31 -9.44
N THR A 195 -3.21 1.59 -9.67
CA THR A 195 -1.90 2.10 -10.09
C THR A 195 -1.43 3.27 -9.22
N SER A 196 -0.14 3.57 -9.20
CA SER A 196 0.37 4.81 -8.61
C SER A 196 0.58 5.86 -9.69
N LYS A 197 0.09 7.09 -9.46
CA LYS A 197 0.19 8.18 -10.44
C LYS A 197 1.64 8.54 -10.79
N SER A 198 2.51 8.53 -9.79
CA SER A 198 3.95 8.79 -9.96
C SER A 198 4.74 8.10 -8.87
N PHE A 199 6.08 8.01 -9.02
CA PHE A 199 6.94 7.48 -7.97
C PHE A 199 7.03 8.43 -6.75
N LYS A 200 6.74 9.72 -6.95
CA LYS A 200 6.74 10.75 -5.91
C LYS A 200 5.46 10.74 -5.06
N LEU A 201 4.33 10.37 -5.67
CA LEU A 201 3.02 10.36 -5.02
C LEU A 201 2.66 8.95 -4.57
N LYS A 202 2.53 8.76 -3.25
CA LYS A 202 2.10 7.47 -2.67
C LYS A 202 0.60 7.17 -2.88
N LYS A 203 -0.18 8.12 -3.41
CA LYS A 203 -1.61 7.95 -3.67
C LYS A 203 -1.82 6.86 -4.74
N ARG A 204 -2.66 5.88 -4.41
CA ARG A 204 -3.15 4.85 -5.33
C ARG A 204 -4.39 5.36 -6.04
N LEU A 205 -4.51 5.05 -7.32
CA LEU A 205 -5.65 5.35 -8.16
C LEU A 205 -6.27 4.03 -8.61
N GLU A 206 -7.58 3.93 -8.51
CA GLU A 206 -8.35 2.83 -9.11
C GLU A 206 -8.30 2.94 -10.64
N ARG A 207 -8.13 1.81 -11.30
CA ARG A 207 -8.20 1.72 -12.77
C ARG A 207 -9.61 1.28 -13.18
N PRO A 208 -10.10 1.72 -14.35
CA PRO A 208 -11.36 1.23 -14.90
C PRO A 208 -11.29 -0.30 -15.11
N LYS A 209 -12.43 -0.99 -15.00
CA LYS A 209 -12.49 -2.48 -15.00
C LYS A 209 -11.94 -3.07 -16.30
N GLU A 210 -12.04 -2.34 -17.41
CA GLU A 210 -11.56 -2.70 -18.74
C GLU A 210 -10.02 -2.75 -18.83
N GLU A 211 -9.32 -2.04 -17.93
CA GLU A 211 -7.85 -2.08 -17.84
C GLU A 211 -7.33 -3.18 -16.90
N TRP A 212 -8.22 -3.87 -16.19
CA TRP A 212 -7.83 -4.97 -15.31
C TRP A 212 -7.34 -6.15 -16.15
N GLN A 213 -6.34 -6.87 -15.64
CA GLN A 213 -5.88 -8.09 -16.29
C GLN A 213 -6.48 -9.27 -15.54
N VAL A 214 -7.40 -9.96 -16.19
CA VAL A 214 -8.09 -11.13 -15.66
C VAL A 214 -7.44 -12.36 -16.29
N PHE A 215 -7.02 -13.29 -15.43
CA PHE A 215 -6.50 -14.59 -15.82
C PHE A 215 -7.46 -15.64 -15.30
N GLU A 216 -8.12 -16.34 -16.21
CA GLU A 216 -9.19 -17.28 -15.86
C GLU A 216 -8.63 -18.60 -15.30
N ASN A 217 -9.37 -19.25 -14.40
CA ASN A 217 -9.10 -20.62 -13.90
C ASN A 217 -7.68 -20.83 -13.35
N THR A 218 -7.18 -19.86 -12.58
CA THR A 218 -5.83 -19.87 -11.99
C THR A 218 -5.74 -20.58 -10.64
N HIS A 219 -6.88 -20.78 -9.96
CA HIS A 219 -6.94 -21.45 -8.66
C HIS A 219 -8.32 -22.08 -8.41
N LEU A 220 -8.42 -22.89 -7.34
CA LEU A 220 -9.66 -23.57 -6.97
C LEU A 220 -10.74 -22.60 -6.47
N LEU A 221 -12.00 -22.96 -6.67
CA LEU A 221 -13.17 -22.21 -6.21
C LEU A 221 -13.33 -22.34 -4.69
N SER A 222 -13.35 -21.20 -3.98
CA SER A 222 -13.76 -21.14 -2.58
C SER A 222 -15.24 -20.79 -2.49
#